data_AF-M7TBG6-F1
#
_entry.id   AF-M7TBG6-F1
#
_cell.length_a   1.000
_cell.length_b   1.000
_cell.length_c   1.000
_cell.angle_alpha   90.00
_cell.angle_beta   90.00
_cell.angle_gamma   90.00
#
_symmetry.space_group_name_H-M   'P 1'
#
loop_
_entity.id
_entity.type
_entity.pdbx_description
1 polymer ?
#
loop_
_entity_poly.entity_id
_entity_poly.type
_entity_poly.pdbx_seq_one_letter_code
_entity_poly.pdbx_strand_id
1 'polypeptide(L)'
;MNPYAPTAEVPILNPRRRRMLHALFDGSRQDFMMNLYKIAEEDLAVPQGNQRYSKRGFLTTMIEDRDSGELDMLKLLLTMSTDVLESLILNTIGSKFQLDPEFRKHFSKMENSGIYLNTVMSGAVPGKGLNGREWAVVTSMMSRYIRSRGVIITNNSTAAQRDDADEASSIDNAFGSRPPLDIRNNESYRGHRNWLNSGQTTETFRRNLTQRSNLALDPTQRVRQTQSPIEVGLSHDMATRIKCHHPESGLRNTVKTWGLFLSCLSVAEIEFTVVSIPVLKVWNRSLIGKAEILITFLAGSSFDEGGFNAAPPGGTKSLSVPESLPNNKQEIFTENDTFSENLKVGEEDLSEKQKSLSILKDFDFDLMQTELDESKAKFEETRAARYQQKRDIRKATGKIEELGVAGMAMITEASSRIERRNQFGDKLNDWLNKTTPAD
;
A
#
# COMPACT_ATOMS: atom_id res chain seq x y z
N MET A 1 5.10 16.20 2.49
CA MET A 1 5.56 15.03 3.29
C MET A 1 4.68 13.85 2.92
N ASN A 2 5.23 12.63 2.81
CA ASN A 2 4.41 11.44 2.60
C ASN A 2 3.73 11.10 3.95
N PRO A 3 2.40 11.22 4.10
CA PRO A 3 1.72 11.02 5.38
C PRO A 3 1.81 9.58 5.91
N TYR A 4 2.24 8.63 5.06
CA TYR A 4 2.32 7.20 5.36
C TYR A 4 3.76 6.67 5.28
N ALA A 5 4.74 7.44 5.75
CA ALA A 5 6.10 6.94 5.93
C ALA A 5 6.17 5.96 7.12
N PRO A 6 6.96 4.87 7.04
CA PRO A 6 7.19 3.98 8.19
C PRO A 6 7.76 4.75 9.38
N THR A 7 7.28 4.42 10.58
CA THR A 7 7.77 5.00 11.85
C THR A 7 8.22 3.88 12.78
N ALA A 8 8.88 4.23 13.88
CA ALA A 8 9.19 3.26 14.92
C ALA A 8 7.94 2.57 15.51
N GLU A 9 6.80 3.28 15.56
CA GLU A 9 5.53 2.73 16.05
C GLU A 9 4.84 1.84 15.00
N VAL A 10 4.96 2.17 13.71
CA VAL A 10 4.42 1.41 12.58
C VAL A 10 5.54 1.13 11.56
N PRO A 11 6.43 0.16 11.85
CA PRO A 11 7.67 -0.01 11.09
C PRO A 11 7.46 -0.70 9.73
N ILE A 12 6.33 -1.37 9.52
CA ILE A 12 6.03 -2.12 8.30
C ILE A 12 4.86 -1.43 7.58
N LEU A 13 5.21 -0.51 6.68
CA LEU A 13 4.27 0.12 5.75
C LEU A 13 4.85 0.10 4.34
N ASN A 14 4.53 -0.98 3.61
CA ASN A 14 5.05 -1.23 2.27
C ASN A 14 4.33 -0.37 1.20
N PRO A 15 4.88 -0.26 -0.03
CA PRO A 15 4.25 0.52 -1.10
C PRO A 15 2.81 0.09 -1.41
N ARG A 16 2.52 -1.22 -1.32
CA ARG A 16 1.18 -1.79 -1.53
C ARG A 16 0.14 -1.21 -0.56
N ARG A 17 0.44 -1.22 0.75
CA ARG A 17 -0.43 -0.64 1.78
C ARG A 17 -0.58 0.88 1.65
N ARG A 18 0.50 1.60 1.30
CA ARG A 18 0.40 3.04 1.03
C ARG A 18 -0.56 3.34 -0.11
N ARG A 19 -0.49 2.57 -1.20
CA ARG A 19 -1.41 2.71 -2.34
C ARG A 19 -2.85 2.43 -1.93
N MET A 20 -3.08 1.43 -1.07
CA MET A 20 -4.42 1.18 -0.52
C MET A 20 -4.93 2.37 0.29
N LEU A 21 -4.09 2.97 1.14
CA LEU A 21 -4.48 4.14 1.93
C LEU A 21 -4.80 5.35 1.05
N HIS A 22 -3.99 5.63 0.03
CA HIS A 22 -4.31 6.66 -0.96
C HIS A 22 -5.65 6.38 -1.64
N ALA A 23 -5.84 5.17 -2.18
CA ALA A 23 -7.09 4.80 -2.83
C ALA A 23 -8.32 4.83 -1.90
N LEU A 24 -8.13 4.65 -0.58
CA LEU A 24 -9.21 4.72 0.40
C LEU A 24 -9.72 6.15 0.61
N PHE A 25 -8.84 7.15 0.52
CA PHE A 25 -9.17 8.55 0.79
C PHE A 25 -9.34 9.40 -0.48
N ASP A 26 -8.81 8.97 -1.62
CA ASP A 26 -8.81 9.74 -2.87
C ASP A 26 -10.09 9.53 -3.72
N GLY A 27 -11.02 8.65 -3.31
CA GLY A 27 -12.21 8.34 -4.11
C GLY A 27 -13.32 7.62 -3.36
N SER A 28 -14.33 7.15 -4.09
CA SER A 28 -15.47 6.43 -3.52
C SER A 28 -15.09 5.00 -3.09
N ARG A 29 -15.98 4.32 -2.35
CA ARG A 29 -15.75 2.91 -1.96
C ARG A 29 -15.60 1.98 -3.18
N GLN A 30 -16.26 2.32 -4.28
CA GLN A 30 -16.12 1.63 -5.56
C GLN A 30 -14.73 1.86 -6.14
N ASP A 31 -14.24 3.10 -6.18
CA ASP A 31 -12.90 3.41 -6.67
C ASP A 31 -11.82 2.73 -5.84
N PHE A 32 -12.01 2.67 -4.52
CA PHE A 32 -11.15 1.91 -3.63
C PHE A 32 -11.13 0.42 -4.02
N MET A 33 -12.29 -0.22 -4.20
CA MET A 33 -12.36 -1.63 -4.60
C MET A 33 -11.72 -1.89 -5.98
N MET A 34 -11.94 -1.00 -6.95
CA MET A 34 -11.31 -1.11 -8.27
C MET A 34 -9.79 -1.03 -8.18
N ASN A 35 -9.26 -0.19 -7.28
CA ASN A 35 -7.82 -0.16 -6.99
C ASN A 35 -7.33 -1.46 -6.34
N LEU A 36 -8.10 -2.08 -5.44
CA LEU A 36 -7.75 -3.37 -4.86
C LEU A 36 -7.68 -4.48 -5.92
N TYR A 37 -8.65 -4.54 -6.85
CA TYR A 37 -8.59 -5.48 -7.97
C TYR A 37 -7.35 -5.27 -8.84
N LYS A 38 -7.02 -4.00 -9.13
CA LYS A 38 -5.82 -3.66 -9.90
C LYS A 38 -4.54 -4.10 -9.19
N ILE A 39 -4.44 -3.89 -7.87
CA ILE A 39 -3.32 -4.40 -7.07
C ILE A 39 -3.26 -5.93 -7.15
N ALA A 40 -4.40 -6.62 -7.06
CA ALA A 40 -4.44 -8.08 -7.15
C ALA A 40 -3.97 -8.61 -8.51
N GLU A 41 -4.32 -7.93 -9.60
CA GLU A 41 -3.87 -8.23 -10.96
C GLU A 41 -2.35 -8.04 -11.12
N GLU A 42 -1.82 -6.94 -10.60
CA GLU A 42 -0.38 -6.68 -10.58
C GLU A 42 0.38 -7.73 -9.74
N ASP A 43 -0.11 -8.05 -8.54
CA ASP A 43 0.47 -9.07 -7.65
C ASP A 43 0.43 -10.47 -8.29
N LEU A 44 -0.58 -10.75 -9.12
CA LEU A 44 -0.72 -12.01 -9.85
C LEU A 44 0.26 -12.12 -11.03
N ALA A 45 0.59 -10.99 -11.66
CA ALA A 45 1.55 -10.93 -12.77
C ALA A 45 3.00 -11.15 -12.33
N VAL A 46 3.32 -10.94 -11.05
CA VAL A 46 4.66 -11.20 -10.50
C VAL A 46 4.93 -12.73 -10.50
N PRO A 47 6.06 -13.20 -11.06
CA PRO A 47 6.41 -14.62 -11.04
C PRO A 47 6.45 -15.19 -9.61
N GLN A 48 5.50 -16.08 -9.29
CA GLN A 48 5.33 -16.64 -7.94
C GLN A 48 6.40 -17.70 -7.59
N GLY A 49 7.23 -18.13 -8.55
CA GLY A 49 8.18 -19.23 -8.40
C GLY A 49 7.53 -20.56 -8.00
N ASN A 50 8.33 -21.55 -7.59
CA ASN A 50 7.85 -22.84 -7.07
C ASN A 50 7.40 -22.76 -5.60
N GLN A 51 6.69 -21.70 -5.22
CA GLN A 51 6.21 -21.54 -3.84
C GLN A 51 5.00 -22.46 -3.58
N ARG A 52 5.09 -23.28 -2.51
CA ARG A 52 3.96 -24.11 -2.04
C ARG A 52 2.75 -23.29 -1.59
N TYR A 53 2.97 -22.04 -1.21
CA TYR A 53 1.91 -21.07 -0.96
C TYR A 53 1.72 -20.23 -2.21
N SER A 54 0.68 -20.53 -2.99
CA SER A 54 0.38 -19.76 -4.19
C SER A 54 -0.68 -18.71 -3.86
N LYS A 55 -0.34 -17.43 -4.04
CA LYS A 55 -1.34 -16.35 -3.96
C LYS A 55 -2.33 -16.41 -5.12
N ARG A 56 -1.98 -17.15 -6.19
CA ARG A 56 -2.77 -17.28 -7.42
C ARG A 56 -4.23 -17.57 -7.14
N GLY A 57 -4.53 -18.53 -6.26
CA GLY A 57 -5.91 -18.93 -5.97
C GLY A 57 -6.80 -17.76 -5.53
N PHE A 58 -6.40 -17.04 -4.48
CA PHE A 58 -7.22 -15.96 -3.94
C PHE A 58 -7.16 -14.70 -4.82
N LEU A 59 -6.03 -14.40 -5.46
CA LEU A 59 -5.91 -13.27 -6.38
C LEU A 59 -6.82 -13.47 -7.61
N THR A 60 -6.85 -14.69 -8.16
CA THR A 60 -7.78 -15.04 -9.24
C THR A 60 -9.23 -14.88 -8.81
N THR A 61 -9.60 -15.29 -7.59
CA THR A 61 -10.97 -15.06 -7.08
C THR A 61 -11.32 -13.58 -6.95
N MET A 62 -10.38 -12.70 -6.60
CA MET A 62 -10.63 -11.26 -6.62
C MET A 62 -10.90 -10.75 -8.05
N ILE A 63 -10.12 -11.20 -9.03
CA ILE A 63 -10.29 -10.82 -10.43
C ILE A 63 -11.62 -11.35 -11.00
N GLU A 64 -11.98 -12.60 -10.69
CA GLU A 64 -13.27 -13.19 -11.08
C GLU A 64 -14.46 -12.43 -10.46
N ASP A 65 -14.33 -11.92 -9.23
CA ASP A 65 -15.36 -11.11 -8.59
C ASP A 65 -15.61 -9.79 -9.34
N ARG A 66 -14.55 -9.18 -9.89
CA ARG A 66 -14.64 -8.02 -10.79
C ARG A 66 -15.27 -8.40 -12.12
N ASP A 67 -14.73 -9.41 -12.78
CA ASP A 67 -15.06 -9.75 -14.18
C ASP A 67 -16.46 -10.35 -14.32
N SER A 68 -16.97 -11.00 -13.27
CA SER A 68 -18.37 -11.49 -13.22
C SER A 68 -19.40 -10.37 -13.06
N GLY A 69 -18.99 -9.18 -12.59
CA GLY A 69 -19.90 -8.07 -12.28
C GLY A 69 -20.70 -8.23 -10.99
N GLU A 70 -20.55 -9.35 -10.27
CA GLU A 70 -21.24 -9.58 -8.99
C GLU A 70 -20.74 -8.63 -7.90
N LEU A 71 -19.45 -8.27 -7.93
CA LEU A 71 -18.81 -7.30 -7.03
C LEU A 71 -19.12 -7.58 -5.54
N ASP A 72 -19.07 -8.86 -5.14
CA ASP A 72 -19.39 -9.25 -3.78
C ASP A 72 -18.41 -8.65 -2.76
N MET A 73 -17.13 -8.49 -3.13
CA MET A 73 -16.16 -7.85 -2.25
C MET A 73 -16.46 -6.35 -2.05
N LEU A 74 -17.04 -5.67 -3.05
CA LEU A 74 -17.55 -4.32 -2.88
C LEU A 74 -18.72 -4.29 -1.90
N LYS A 75 -19.67 -5.24 -2.03
CA LYS A 75 -20.80 -5.35 -1.09
C LYS A 75 -20.33 -5.50 0.36
N LEU A 76 -19.28 -6.31 0.59
CA LEU A 76 -18.65 -6.45 1.90
C LEU A 76 -18.01 -5.14 2.37
N LEU A 77 -17.24 -4.47 1.50
CA LEU A 77 -16.60 -3.20 1.84
C LEU A 77 -17.60 -2.10 2.22
N LEU A 78 -18.80 -2.07 1.62
CA LEU A 78 -19.83 -1.08 1.96
C LEU A 78 -20.30 -1.20 3.41
N THR A 79 -20.16 -2.37 4.04
CA THR A 79 -20.59 -2.58 5.45
C THR A 79 -19.59 -2.09 6.49
N MET A 80 -18.41 -1.64 6.07
CA MET A 80 -17.30 -1.27 6.96
C MET A 80 -17.06 0.24 6.95
N SER A 81 -16.77 0.82 8.12
CA SER A 81 -16.44 2.25 8.19
C SER A 81 -15.05 2.51 7.62
N THR A 82 -14.81 3.75 7.17
CA THR A 82 -13.48 4.16 6.69
C THR A 82 -12.43 3.97 7.78
N ASP A 83 -12.76 4.27 9.04
CA ASP A 83 -11.86 4.09 10.18
C ASP A 83 -11.45 2.62 10.38
N VAL A 84 -12.38 1.68 10.20
CA VAL A 84 -12.07 0.24 10.29
C VAL A 84 -11.13 -0.17 9.15
N LEU A 85 -11.40 0.25 7.92
CA LEU A 85 -10.56 -0.07 6.76
C LEU A 85 -9.14 0.51 6.91
N GLU A 86 -9.04 1.79 7.28
CA GLU A 86 -7.77 2.46 7.52
C GLU A 86 -6.95 1.68 8.57
N SER A 87 -7.60 1.29 9.67
CA SER A 87 -6.96 0.59 10.79
C SER A 87 -6.55 -0.84 10.45
N LEU A 88 -7.27 -1.51 9.53
CA LEU A 88 -6.85 -2.79 8.97
C LEU A 88 -5.59 -2.64 8.13
N ILE A 89 -5.57 -1.69 7.20
CA ILE A 89 -4.45 -1.47 6.27
C ILE A 89 -3.19 -1.02 7.02
N LEU A 90 -3.35 -0.11 7.99
CA LEU A 90 -2.26 0.34 8.86
C LEU A 90 -1.81 -0.72 9.85
N ASN A 91 -2.61 -1.78 10.05
CA ASN A 91 -2.36 -2.79 11.07
C ASN A 91 -2.28 -2.08 12.44
N THR A 92 -3.35 -1.37 12.82
CA THR A 92 -3.54 -0.66 14.11
C THR A 92 -4.89 -0.93 14.78
N ILE A 93 -5.75 -1.75 14.15
CA ILE A 93 -7.11 -2.06 14.59
C ILE A 93 -7.22 -2.54 16.03
N GLY A 94 -6.32 -3.40 16.51
CA GLY A 94 -6.29 -3.91 17.89
C GLY A 94 -5.99 -2.84 18.92
N SER A 95 -5.07 -1.93 18.59
CA SER A 95 -4.75 -0.77 19.44
C SER A 95 -5.96 0.17 19.57
N LYS A 96 -6.55 0.58 18.43
CA LYS A 96 -7.76 1.43 18.45
C LYS A 96 -8.91 0.72 19.16
N PHE A 97 -9.14 -0.57 18.90
CA PHE A 97 -10.17 -1.34 19.57
C PHE A 97 -9.98 -1.41 21.08
N GLN A 98 -8.75 -1.51 21.60
CA GLN A 98 -8.52 -1.48 23.03
C GLN A 98 -8.69 -0.08 23.65
N LEU A 99 -8.27 0.98 22.95
CA LEU A 99 -8.15 2.31 23.53
C LEU A 99 -9.38 3.21 23.31
N ASP A 100 -10.12 3.01 22.23
CA ASP A 100 -11.19 3.91 21.80
C ASP A 100 -12.56 3.20 21.86
N PRO A 101 -13.40 3.56 22.86
CA PRO A 101 -14.75 3.03 22.97
C PRO A 101 -15.67 3.37 21.80
N GLU A 102 -15.49 4.52 21.13
CA GLU A 102 -16.30 4.89 19.96
C GLU A 102 -15.91 4.02 18.77
N PHE A 103 -14.62 3.78 18.58
CA PHE A 103 -14.15 2.85 17.54
C PHE A 103 -14.71 1.43 17.73
N ARG A 104 -14.86 0.96 18.99
CA ARG A 104 -15.47 -0.35 19.27
C ARG A 104 -16.92 -0.47 18.79
N LYS A 105 -17.66 0.63 18.69
CA LYS A 105 -19.07 0.62 18.25
C LYS A 105 -19.21 0.23 16.78
N HIS A 106 -18.16 0.33 15.98
CA HIS A 106 -18.17 -0.15 14.59
C HIS A 106 -18.20 -1.68 14.47
N PHE A 107 -17.99 -2.41 15.56
CA PHE A 107 -17.92 -3.87 15.53
C PHE A 107 -19.15 -4.47 16.18
N SER A 108 -19.76 -5.41 15.46
CA SER A 108 -20.83 -6.25 16.00
C SER A 108 -20.30 -7.15 17.14
N LYS A 109 -21.20 -7.82 17.87
CA LYS A 109 -20.78 -8.83 18.84
C LYS A 109 -20.06 -9.99 18.16
N MET A 110 -19.15 -10.64 18.90
CA MET A 110 -18.44 -11.85 18.48
C MET A 110 -19.38 -13.06 18.50
N GLU A 111 -20.39 -13.05 17.65
CA GLU A 111 -21.45 -14.06 17.53
C GLU A 111 -21.61 -14.40 16.05
N ASN A 112 -22.23 -15.55 15.76
CA ASN A 112 -22.58 -15.99 14.41
C ASN A 112 -21.38 -16.20 13.47
N SER A 113 -21.70 -16.39 12.19
CA SER A 113 -20.75 -16.56 11.11
C SER A 113 -20.10 -15.25 10.69
N GLY A 114 -18.77 -15.24 10.59
CA GLY A 114 -18.03 -14.03 10.28
C GLY A 114 -16.52 -14.22 10.16
N ILE A 115 -15.89 -13.12 9.80
CA ILE A 115 -14.45 -12.92 9.86
C ILE A 115 -14.10 -12.30 11.21
N TYR A 116 -13.18 -12.96 11.91
CA TYR A 116 -12.55 -12.43 13.10
C TYR A 116 -11.07 -12.20 12.86
N LEU A 117 -10.48 -11.44 13.76
CA LEU A 117 -9.07 -11.11 13.76
C LEU A 117 -8.50 -11.32 15.14
N ASN A 118 -7.27 -11.84 15.21
CA ASN A 118 -6.48 -11.91 16.43
C ASN A 118 -5.20 -11.10 16.28
N THR A 119 -4.83 -10.37 17.32
CA THR A 119 -3.51 -9.73 17.44
C THR A 119 -3.00 -9.82 18.88
N VAL A 120 -1.73 -9.47 19.05
CA VAL A 120 -1.03 -9.54 20.33
C VAL A 120 -0.61 -8.15 20.75
N MET A 121 -0.98 -7.81 21.98
CA MET A 121 -0.67 -6.54 22.63
C MET A 121 0.19 -6.80 23.87
N SER A 122 0.92 -5.80 24.31
CA SER A 122 1.70 -5.85 25.55
C SER A 122 0.75 -5.93 26.75
N GLY A 123 1.01 -6.84 27.69
CA GLY A 123 0.27 -6.86 28.96
C GLY A 123 0.64 -5.68 29.85
N ALA A 124 1.90 -5.22 29.76
CA ALA A 124 2.41 -4.12 30.57
C ALA A 124 1.95 -2.72 30.10
N VAL A 125 1.64 -2.53 28.81
CA VAL A 125 1.25 -1.22 28.26
C VAL A 125 -0.01 -1.37 27.38
N PRO A 126 -1.19 -0.94 27.88
CA PRO A 126 -2.44 -1.03 27.13
C PRO A 126 -2.37 -0.37 25.76
N GLY A 127 -2.94 -1.03 24.74
CA GLY A 127 -3.03 -0.48 23.39
C GLY A 127 -1.69 -0.34 22.66
N LYS A 128 -0.61 -0.91 23.18
CA LYS A 128 0.69 -1.00 22.49
C LYS A 128 1.09 -2.46 22.29
N GLY A 129 1.85 -2.71 21.24
CA GLY A 129 2.50 -3.99 20.97
C GLY A 129 3.91 -4.06 21.55
N LEU A 130 4.70 -4.95 20.96
CA LEU A 130 6.08 -5.17 21.36
C LEU A 130 7.01 -4.04 20.87
N ASN A 131 8.09 -3.81 21.60
CA ASN A 131 9.20 -2.97 21.15
C ASN A 131 10.24 -3.76 20.34
N GLY A 132 11.23 -3.07 19.78
CA GLY A 132 12.26 -3.68 18.95
C GLY A 132 13.10 -4.75 19.68
N ARG A 133 13.35 -4.60 20.99
CA ARG A 133 14.11 -5.58 21.78
C ARG A 133 13.32 -6.87 21.98
N GLU A 134 12.06 -6.74 22.35
CA GLU A 134 11.14 -7.87 22.52
C GLU A 134 11.00 -8.64 21.19
N TRP A 135 10.87 -7.94 20.05
CA TRP A 135 10.89 -8.56 18.72
C TRP A 135 12.21 -9.31 18.42
N ALA A 136 13.35 -8.71 18.76
CA ALA A 136 14.65 -9.33 18.55
C ALA A 136 14.83 -10.62 19.37
N VAL A 137 14.37 -10.62 20.63
CA VAL A 137 14.36 -11.81 21.50
C VAL A 137 13.51 -12.92 20.89
N VAL A 138 12.25 -12.63 20.56
CA VAL A 138 11.32 -13.62 20.02
C VAL A 138 11.81 -14.19 18.69
N THR A 139 12.27 -13.34 17.76
CA THR A 139 12.77 -13.81 16.45
C THR A 139 14.08 -14.60 16.56
N SER A 140 14.91 -14.31 17.57
CA SER A 140 16.10 -15.09 17.91
C SER A 140 15.73 -16.50 18.39
N MET A 141 14.75 -16.61 19.30
CA MET A 141 14.22 -17.91 19.76
C MET A 141 13.61 -18.71 18.62
N MET A 142 12.78 -18.07 17.78
CA MET A 142 12.25 -18.71 16.57
C MET A 142 13.36 -19.22 15.65
N SER A 143 14.48 -18.49 15.52
CA SER A 143 15.63 -18.93 14.70
C SER A 143 16.24 -20.22 15.26
N ARG A 144 16.45 -20.30 16.58
CA ARG A 144 16.97 -21.51 17.24
C ARG A 144 15.98 -22.69 17.18
N TYR A 145 14.70 -22.40 17.33
CA TYR A 145 13.64 -23.39 17.19
C TYR A 145 13.61 -24.00 15.77
N ILE A 146 13.73 -23.17 14.72
CA ILE A 146 13.76 -23.63 13.33
C ILE A 146 15.04 -24.40 13.02
N ARG A 147 16.23 -23.88 13.40
CA ARG A 147 17.53 -24.49 13.05
C ARG A 147 17.72 -25.86 13.69
N SER A 148 17.06 -26.11 14.82
CA SER A 148 17.18 -27.36 15.56
C SER A 148 16.23 -28.46 15.05
N ARG A 149 15.43 -28.17 14.02
CA ARG A 149 14.63 -29.18 13.30
C ARG A 149 15.52 -30.27 12.73
N GLY A 150 15.17 -31.54 13.00
CA GLY A 150 15.87 -32.72 12.51
C GLY A 150 17.19 -33.02 13.24
N VAL A 151 17.58 -32.20 14.22
CA VAL A 151 18.75 -32.47 15.06
C VAL A 151 18.35 -33.44 16.17
N ILE A 152 18.90 -34.65 16.13
CA ILE A 152 18.68 -35.68 17.15
C ILE A 152 19.76 -35.54 18.24
N ILE A 153 19.32 -35.41 19.49
CA ILE A 153 20.22 -35.28 20.63
C ILE A 153 20.71 -36.66 21.05
N THR A 154 22.03 -36.80 21.12
CA THR A 154 22.74 -38.02 21.52
C THR A 154 23.81 -37.70 22.57
N ASN A 155 24.51 -38.71 23.07
CA ASN A 155 25.63 -38.50 24.00
C ASN A 155 26.74 -37.62 23.42
N ASN A 156 26.90 -37.57 22.09
CA ASN A 156 27.91 -36.79 21.40
C ASN A 156 27.44 -35.37 21.02
N SER A 157 26.19 -35.01 21.33
CA SER A 157 25.67 -33.68 21.01
C SER A 157 26.33 -32.59 21.87
N THR A 158 26.61 -31.45 21.25
CA THR A 158 27.22 -30.29 21.90
C THR A 158 26.28 -29.68 22.94
N ALA A 159 26.82 -28.90 23.88
CA ALA A 159 26.01 -28.15 24.86
C ALA A 159 24.96 -27.27 24.15
N ALA A 160 25.38 -26.51 23.14
CA ALA A 160 24.47 -25.66 22.36
C ALA A 160 23.32 -26.43 21.68
N GLN A 161 23.55 -27.67 21.22
CA GLN A 161 22.48 -28.49 20.65
C GLN A 161 21.48 -28.95 21.72
N ARG A 162 21.96 -29.26 22.93
CA ARG A 162 21.10 -29.63 24.06
C ARG A 162 20.29 -28.42 24.53
N ASP A 163 20.93 -27.25 24.66
CA ASP A 163 20.27 -25.99 25.02
C ASP A 163 19.16 -25.62 24.02
N ASP A 164 19.42 -25.75 22.71
CA ASP A 164 18.42 -25.54 21.66
C ASP A 164 17.24 -26.53 21.77
N ALA A 165 17.50 -27.77 22.17
CA ALA A 165 16.47 -28.79 22.34
C ALA A 165 15.63 -28.56 23.60
N ASP A 166 16.24 -28.08 24.68
CA ASP A 166 15.56 -27.67 25.90
C ASP A 166 14.69 -26.43 25.69
N GLU A 167 15.20 -25.42 24.99
CA GLU A 167 14.41 -24.25 24.58
C GLU A 167 13.25 -24.67 23.68
N ALA A 168 13.49 -25.55 22.69
CA ALA A 168 12.42 -26.05 21.82
C ALA A 168 11.37 -26.85 22.57
N SER A 169 11.77 -27.64 23.57
CA SER A 169 10.83 -28.36 24.43
C SER A 169 10.00 -27.39 25.27
N SER A 170 10.62 -26.33 25.80
CA SER A 170 9.92 -25.28 26.54
C SER A 170 8.89 -24.57 25.66
N ILE A 171 9.24 -24.26 24.41
CA ILE A 171 8.34 -23.64 23.42
C ILE A 171 7.19 -24.59 23.07
N ASP A 172 7.46 -25.88 22.85
CA ASP A 172 6.40 -26.85 22.52
C ASP A 172 5.41 -27.07 23.67
N ASN A 173 5.87 -26.91 24.91
CA ASN A 173 5.09 -27.13 26.12
C ASN A 173 4.58 -25.84 26.79
N ALA A 174 4.83 -24.67 26.20
CA ALA A 174 4.43 -23.38 26.77
C ALA A 174 2.91 -23.29 27.03
N PHE A 175 2.10 -23.86 26.13
CA PHE A 175 0.65 -23.87 26.24
C PHE A 175 0.07 -25.26 25.98
N GLY A 176 -0.63 -25.79 26.99
CA GLY A 176 -1.45 -27.00 26.92
C GLY A 176 -1.10 -28.07 27.96
N SER A 177 -2.08 -28.93 28.24
CA SER A 177 -1.92 -30.19 28.99
C SER A 177 -1.45 -31.29 28.06
N ARG A 178 -0.24 -31.14 27.49
CA ARG A 178 0.40 -32.22 26.73
C ARG A 178 0.93 -33.24 27.75
N PRO A 179 0.77 -34.55 27.52
CA PRO A 179 1.22 -35.55 28.47
C PRO A 179 2.71 -35.29 28.80
N PRO A 180 3.10 -35.34 30.08
CA PRO A 180 4.49 -35.15 30.47
C PRO A 180 5.32 -36.22 29.77
N LEU A 181 6.06 -35.84 28.74
CA LEU A 181 6.89 -36.77 28.01
C LEU A 181 8.09 -37.11 28.90
N ASP A 182 8.27 -38.40 29.15
CA ASP A 182 9.59 -38.95 29.50
C ASP A 182 10.62 -38.32 28.57
N ILE A 183 11.73 -37.80 29.11
CA ILE A 183 12.81 -37.13 28.37
C ILE A 183 13.29 -37.98 27.18
N ARG A 184 13.18 -39.33 27.26
CA ARG A 184 13.52 -40.27 26.17
C ARG A 184 12.51 -40.29 25.02
N ASN A 185 11.29 -39.84 25.25
CA ASN A 185 10.21 -39.64 24.29
C ASN A 185 9.96 -38.16 23.97
N ASN A 186 10.79 -37.25 24.48
CA ASN A 186 10.67 -35.82 24.17
C ASN A 186 10.92 -35.58 22.67
N GLU A 187 9.83 -35.29 21.96
CA GLU A 187 9.82 -35.07 20.51
C GLU A 187 10.86 -34.04 20.07
N SER A 188 11.10 -33.01 20.90
CA SER A 188 12.09 -31.97 20.63
C SER A 188 13.53 -32.51 20.61
N TYR A 189 13.85 -33.49 21.46
CA TYR A 189 15.16 -34.17 21.47
C TYR A 189 15.35 -35.12 20.28
N ARG A 190 14.25 -35.53 19.63
CA ARG A 190 14.27 -36.29 18.37
C ARG A 190 14.24 -35.39 17.13
N GLY A 191 14.43 -34.08 17.32
CA GLY A 191 14.44 -33.09 16.23
C GLY A 191 13.04 -32.74 15.70
N HIS A 192 11.96 -33.20 16.33
CA HIS A 192 10.60 -32.81 15.96
C HIS A 192 10.26 -31.42 16.53
N ARG A 193 9.47 -30.64 15.79
CA ARG A 193 9.13 -29.27 16.15
C ARG A 193 7.65 -29.04 15.84
N ASN A 194 6.82 -29.08 16.87
CA ASN A 194 5.37 -29.10 16.75
C ASN A 194 4.81 -27.90 15.97
N TRP A 195 5.36 -26.71 16.24
CA TRP A 195 4.89 -25.46 15.66
C TRP A 195 5.48 -25.15 14.28
N LEU A 196 6.25 -26.05 13.67
CA LEU A 196 6.74 -25.81 12.30
C LEU A 196 5.69 -26.17 11.25
N ASN A 197 5.48 -25.23 10.32
CA ASN A 197 4.83 -25.51 9.05
C ASN A 197 5.75 -26.34 8.14
N SER A 198 5.16 -26.95 7.12
CA SER A 198 5.93 -27.61 6.07
C SER A 198 6.68 -26.58 5.20
N GLY A 199 7.80 -26.98 4.60
CA GLY A 199 8.58 -26.11 3.71
C GLY A 199 9.20 -24.89 4.42
N GLN A 200 9.24 -23.75 3.71
CA GLN A 200 9.91 -22.51 4.14
C GLN A 200 8.96 -21.49 4.80
N THR A 201 7.70 -21.85 5.05
CA THR A 201 6.69 -20.92 5.59
C THR A 201 7.11 -20.30 6.92
N THR A 202 7.52 -21.11 7.90
CA THR A 202 7.93 -20.58 9.21
C THR A 202 9.19 -19.71 9.11
N GLU A 203 10.14 -20.05 8.24
CA GLU A 203 11.37 -19.27 8.06
C GLU A 203 11.09 -17.92 7.38
N THR A 204 10.22 -17.91 6.37
CA THR A 204 9.76 -16.68 5.71
C THR A 204 9.03 -15.77 6.69
N PHE A 205 8.12 -16.35 7.49
CA PHE A 205 7.41 -15.65 8.55
C PHE A 205 8.39 -14.99 9.53
N ARG A 206 9.31 -15.78 10.10
CA ARG A 206 10.35 -15.28 11.02
C ARG A 206 11.17 -14.16 10.40
N ARG A 207 11.63 -14.32 9.16
CA ARG A 207 12.39 -13.30 8.44
C ARG A 207 11.59 -11.99 8.33
N ASN A 208 10.31 -12.05 8.00
CA ASN A 208 9.47 -10.85 7.93
C ASN A 208 9.32 -10.18 9.31
N LEU A 209 9.19 -10.95 10.39
CA LEU A 209 9.12 -10.39 11.74
C LEU A 209 10.39 -9.63 12.15
N THR A 210 11.57 -10.03 11.67
CA THR A 210 12.83 -9.30 11.99
C THR A 210 12.83 -7.85 11.50
N GLN A 211 12.01 -7.52 10.51
CA GLN A 211 11.87 -6.14 10.04
C GLN A 211 11.23 -5.22 11.10
N ARG A 212 10.59 -5.80 12.13
CA ARG A 212 10.03 -5.06 13.26
C ARG A 212 11.09 -4.62 14.28
N SER A 213 12.33 -5.09 14.19
CA SER A 213 13.45 -4.61 15.01
C SER A 213 14.40 -3.72 14.21
N ASN A 214 13.85 -2.82 13.38
CA ASN A 214 14.63 -1.97 12.47
C ASN A 214 15.36 -0.82 13.20
N LEU A 215 16.68 -0.96 13.34
CA LEU A 215 17.55 0.03 14.00
C LEU A 215 17.62 1.38 13.27
N ALA A 216 17.31 1.44 11.98
CA ALA A 216 17.26 2.72 11.26
C ALA A 216 16.04 3.56 11.65
N LEU A 217 14.95 2.93 12.10
CA LEU A 217 13.74 3.61 12.56
C LEU A 217 13.76 3.85 14.07
N ASP A 218 14.31 2.90 14.85
CA ASP A 218 14.49 3.03 16.30
C ASP A 218 15.85 2.49 16.74
N PRO A 219 16.89 3.34 16.81
CA PRO A 219 18.23 2.95 17.28
C PRO A 219 18.24 2.44 18.73
N THR A 220 17.27 2.85 19.55
CA THR A 220 17.21 2.46 20.97
C THR A 220 16.52 1.11 21.19
N GLN A 221 15.69 0.71 20.22
CA GLN A 221 14.77 -0.42 20.24
C GLN A 221 13.77 -0.38 21.41
N ARG A 222 13.50 0.79 21.96
CA ARG A 222 12.61 0.99 23.13
C ARG A 222 11.23 1.48 22.75
N VAL A 223 11.03 1.98 21.54
CA VAL A 223 9.71 2.44 21.10
C VAL A 223 8.80 1.23 20.95
N ARG A 224 7.67 1.24 21.67
CA ARG A 224 6.63 0.22 21.53
C ARG A 224 5.86 0.46 20.25
N GLN A 225 5.68 -0.60 19.47
CA GLN A 225 4.90 -0.53 18.24
C GLN A 225 3.42 -0.42 18.55
N THR A 226 2.62 0.10 17.61
CA THR A 226 1.18 0.27 17.83
C THR A 226 0.50 -1.07 18.08
N GLN A 227 0.83 -2.11 17.31
CA GLN A 227 0.40 -3.49 17.56
C GLN A 227 1.31 -4.50 16.88
N SER A 228 1.18 -5.76 17.30
CA SER A 228 1.77 -6.91 16.60
C SER A 228 1.03 -7.19 15.28
N PRO A 229 1.57 -8.06 14.41
CA PRO A 229 0.84 -8.51 13.23
C PRO A 229 -0.49 -9.19 13.57
N ILE A 230 -1.22 -9.53 12.53
CA ILE A 230 -2.60 -9.99 12.59
C ILE A 230 -2.71 -11.42 12.08
N GLU A 231 -3.54 -12.22 12.75
CA GLU A 231 -4.15 -13.44 12.19
C GLU A 231 -5.60 -13.13 11.85
N VAL A 232 -6.04 -13.53 10.66
CA VAL A 232 -7.44 -13.43 10.22
C VAL A 232 -8.02 -14.83 10.17
N GLY A 233 -9.22 -15.01 10.69
CA GLY A 233 -9.92 -16.29 10.61
C GLY A 233 -11.37 -16.13 10.21
N LEU A 234 -11.93 -17.22 9.72
CA LEU A 234 -13.32 -17.35 9.32
C LEU A 234 -13.96 -18.47 10.15
N SER A 235 -15.16 -18.24 10.68
CA SER A 235 -15.92 -19.26 11.42
C SER A 235 -17.42 -19.13 11.21
N HIS A 236 -18.14 -20.22 11.47
CA HIS A 236 -19.59 -20.21 11.64
C HIS A 236 -20.06 -19.78 13.03
N ASP A 237 -19.17 -19.95 13.99
CA ASP A 237 -19.31 -19.53 15.37
C ASP A 237 -17.97 -18.90 15.75
N MET A 238 -17.89 -17.58 15.59
CA MET A 238 -16.67 -16.85 15.93
C MET A 238 -16.38 -16.98 17.44
N ALA A 239 -17.39 -16.92 18.30
CA ALA A 239 -17.25 -16.98 19.76
C ALA A 239 -16.53 -18.25 20.22
N THR A 240 -16.89 -19.39 19.64
CA THR A 240 -16.25 -20.68 19.95
C THR A 240 -14.86 -20.75 19.32
N ARG A 241 -14.71 -20.29 18.07
CA ARG A 241 -13.45 -20.42 17.34
C ARG A 241 -12.33 -19.57 17.93
N ILE A 242 -12.60 -18.33 18.37
CA ILE A 242 -11.57 -17.46 18.94
C ILE A 242 -10.89 -18.09 20.15
N LYS A 243 -11.61 -18.87 20.98
CA LYS A 243 -11.07 -19.54 22.17
C LYS A 243 -9.87 -20.42 21.83
N CYS A 244 -9.87 -21.06 20.66
CA CYS A 244 -8.75 -21.86 20.16
C CYS A 244 -7.44 -21.08 19.97
N HIS A 245 -7.52 -19.75 19.86
CA HIS A 245 -6.37 -18.87 19.66
C HIS A 245 -5.86 -18.25 20.98
N HIS A 246 -6.56 -18.47 22.10
CA HIS A 246 -6.14 -18.00 23.41
C HIS A 246 -5.25 -19.01 24.16
N PRO A 247 -4.23 -18.53 24.91
CA PRO A 247 -3.36 -19.36 25.73
C PRO A 247 -4.08 -20.36 26.64
N GLU A 248 -5.21 -19.94 27.23
CA GLU A 248 -6.05 -20.73 28.15
C GLU A 248 -6.57 -22.03 27.53
N SER A 249 -6.74 -22.08 26.20
CA SER A 249 -7.19 -23.28 25.49
C SER A 249 -6.07 -24.30 25.23
N GLY A 250 -4.82 -23.95 25.58
CA GLY A 250 -3.63 -24.68 25.13
C GLY A 250 -3.37 -24.54 23.63
N LEU A 251 -3.97 -23.52 22.99
CA LEU A 251 -3.81 -23.21 21.57
C LEU A 251 -4.20 -24.39 20.64
N ARG A 252 -5.20 -25.18 21.05
CA ARG A 252 -5.70 -26.32 20.28
C ARG A 252 -6.35 -25.81 18.99
N ASN A 253 -5.94 -26.35 17.85
CA ASN A 253 -6.45 -25.99 16.51
C ASN A 253 -6.16 -24.53 16.07
N THR A 254 -5.09 -23.91 16.58
CA THR A 254 -4.62 -22.60 16.10
C THR A 254 -3.70 -22.73 14.87
N VAL A 255 -3.40 -21.60 14.22
CA VAL A 255 -2.39 -21.55 13.14
C VAL A 255 -0.99 -21.70 13.75
N LYS A 256 -0.16 -22.57 13.17
CA LYS A 256 1.16 -22.91 13.74
C LYS A 256 2.09 -21.70 13.97
N THR A 257 2.09 -20.72 13.07
CA THR A 257 2.84 -19.46 13.21
C THR A 257 2.38 -18.63 14.40
N TRP A 258 1.06 -18.57 14.64
CA TRP A 258 0.47 -17.94 15.83
C TRP A 258 0.88 -18.68 17.11
N GLY A 259 0.74 -20.01 17.12
CA GLY A 259 1.13 -20.85 18.25
C GLY A 259 2.62 -20.74 18.60
N LEU A 260 3.50 -20.77 17.60
CA LEU A 260 4.94 -20.57 17.78
C LEU A 260 5.22 -19.22 18.43
N PHE A 261 4.63 -18.15 17.91
CA PHE A 261 4.89 -16.79 18.36
C PHE A 261 4.47 -16.58 19.82
N LEU A 262 3.24 -16.99 20.17
CA LEU A 262 2.78 -16.90 21.57
C LEU A 262 3.67 -17.74 22.50
N SER A 263 4.04 -18.95 22.09
CA SER A 263 4.89 -19.83 22.89
C SER A 263 6.26 -19.22 23.14
N CYS A 264 6.87 -18.60 22.13
CA CYS A 264 8.12 -17.85 22.30
C CYS A 264 7.97 -16.68 23.27
N LEU A 265 6.86 -15.91 23.20
CA LEU A 265 6.62 -14.83 24.16
C LEU A 265 6.55 -15.34 25.60
N SER A 266 5.84 -16.46 25.81
CA SER A 266 5.72 -17.08 27.13
C SER A 266 7.05 -17.55 27.68
N VAL A 267 7.86 -18.26 26.88
CA VAL A 267 9.17 -18.76 27.31
C VAL A 267 10.18 -17.61 27.50
N ALA A 268 10.02 -16.52 26.76
CA ALA A 268 10.79 -15.29 26.96
C ALA A 268 10.33 -14.45 28.16
N GLU A 269 9.28 -14.88 28.88
CA GLU A 269 8.66 -14.14 29.98
C GLU A 269 8.21 -12.72 29.57
N ILE A 270 7.82 -12.54 28.31
CA ILE A 270 7.29 -11.27 27.81
C ILE A 270 5.79 -11.26 28.04
N GLU A 271 5.31 -10.33 28.88
CA GLU A 271 3.89 -10.21 29.19
C GLU A 271 3.06 -9.74 27.97
N PHE A 272 2.00 -10.49 27.65
CA PHE A 272 1.16 -10.20 26.50
C PHE A 272 -0.32 -10.49 26.75
N THR A 273 -1.18 -9.85 25.96
CA THR A 273 -2.61 -10.13 25.88
C THR A 273 -3.01 -10.41 24.44
N VAL A 274 -3.91 -11.38 24.23
CA VAL A 274 -4.53 -11.65 22.94
C VAL A 274 -5.79 -10.81 22.82
N VAL A 275 -5.89 -10.05 21.73
CA VAL A 275 -7.07 -9.24 21.40
C VAL A 275 -7.76 -9.86 20.19
N SER A 276 -9.04 -10.21 20.34
CA SER A 276 -9.88 -10.78 19.29
C SER A 276 -10.99 -9.82 18.89
N ILE A 277 -11.16 -9.58 17.59
CA ILE A 277 -12.10 -8.58 17.05
C ILE A 277 -13.00 -9.22 15.99
N PRO A 278 -14.34 -9.07 16.06
CA PRO A 278 -15.26 -9.54 15.02
C PRO A 278 -15.31 -8.49 13.90
N VAL A 279 -14.51 -8.68 12.86
CA VAL A 279 -14.27 -7.66 11.84
C VAL A 279 -15.45 -7.52 10.88
N LEU A 280 -16.03 -8.64 10.44
CA LEU A 280 -17.02 -8.62 9.37
C LEU A 280 -17.98 -9.80 9.49
N LYS A 281 -19.29 -9.52 9.56
CA LYS A 281 -20.31 -10.56 9.46
C LYS A 281 -20.54 -10.96 8.02
N VAL A 282 -20.86 -12.24 7.81
CA VAL A 282 -21.19 -12.77 6.48
C VAL A 282 -22.67 -13.15 6.47
N TRP A 283 -23.41 -12.74 5.44
CA TRP A 283 -24.88 -12.93 5.35
C TRP A 283 -25.32 -13.78 4.16
N ASN A 284 -24.38 -14.21 3.32
CA ASN A 284 -24.63 -15.11 2.20
C ASN A 284 -23.45 -16.09 2.07
N ARG A 285 -23.74 -17.34 1.71
CA ARG A 285 -22.74 -18.37 1.48
C ARG A 285 -21.70 -17.97 0.44
N SER A 286 -22.10 -17.28 -0.63
CA SER A 286 -21.17 -16.82 -1.69
C SER A 286 -20.08 -15.87 -1.17
N LEU A 287 -20.37 -15.17 -0.06
CA LEU A 287 -19.49 -14.16 0.52
C LEU A 287 -18.44 -14.74 1.45
N ILE A 288 -18.61 -15.98 1.94
CA ILE A 288 -17.76 -16.58 2.98
C ILE A 288 -16.28 -16.57 2.60
N GLY A 289 -15.94 -17.17 1.45
CA GLY A 289 -14.56 -17.20 0.99
C GLY A 289 -14.05 -15.82 0.58
N LYS A 290 -14.90 -15.01 -0.05
CA LYS A 290 -14.54 -13.67 -0.52
C LYS A 290 -14.25 -12.70 0.64
N ALA A 291 -14.96 -12.83 1.75
CA ALA A 291 -14.74 -12.05 2.96
C ALA A 291 -13.39 -12.37 3.60
N GLU A 292 -13.03 -13.65 3.70
CA GLU A 292 -11.73 -14.07 4.21
C GLU A 292 -10.59 -13.54 3.34
N ILE A 293 -10.74 -13.62 2.01
CA ILE A 293 -9.77 -13.08 1.04
C ILE A 293 -9.64 -11.56 1.22
N LEU A 294 -10.75 -10.83 1.21
CA LEU A 294 -10.76 -9.38 1.30
C LEU A 294 -10.06 -8.88 2.58
N ILE A 295 -10.44 -9.42 3.75
CA ILE A 295 -9.87 -8.98 5.03
C ILE A 295 -8.39 -9.39 5.15
N THR A 296 -8.02 -10.59 4.69
CA THR A 296 -6.61 -11.04 4.65
C THR A 296 -5.77 -10.13 3.74
N PHE A 297 -6.31 -9.74 2.58
CA PHE A 297 -5.65 -8.88 1.60
C PHE A 297 -5.43 -7.46 2.12
N LEU A 298 -6.46 -6.88 2.78
CA LEU A 298 -6.41 -5.56 3.41
C LEU A 298 -5.45 -5.51 4.59
N ALA A 299 -5.55 -6.47 5.52
CA ALA A 299 -4.71 -6.53 6.71
C ALA A 299 -3.24 -6.91 6.38
N GLY A 300 -3.01 -7.49 5.20
CA GLY A 300 -1.75 -8.14 4.85
C GLY A 300 -1.38 -9.21 5.88
N SER A 301 -2.36 -10.05 6.25
CA SER A 301 -2.20 -11.02 7.34
C SER A 301 -1.50 -12.31 6.90
N SER A 302 -1.16 -12.46 5.61
CA SER A 302 -0.37 -13.60 5.11
C SER A 302 1.06 -13.58 5.67
N PHE A 303 1.62 -14.76 5.94
CA PHE A 303 2.95 -14.89 6.55
C PHE A 303 4.09 -14.25 5.75
N ASP A 304 3.96 -14.23 4.43
CA ASP A 304 4.91 -13.64 3.50
C ASP A 304 4.77 -12.11 3.41
N GLU A 305 3.67 -11.55 3.93
CA GLU A 305 3.44 -10.12 4.12
C GLU A 305 3.65 -9.66 5.57
N GLY A 306 4.14 -10.57 6.42
CA GLY A 306 4.45 -10.30 7.83
C GLY A 306 3.31 -10.52 8.80
N GLY A 307 2.18 -11.09 8.37
CA GLY A 307 1.09 -11.54 9.24
C GLY A 307 1.22 -12.99 9.70
N PHE A 308 0.18 -13.53 10.34
CA PHE A 308 0.21 -14.87 10.92
C PHE A 308 -0.44 -15.96 10.05
N ASN A 309 -1.20 -15.65 9.00
CA ASN A 309 -1.87 -16.64 8.16
C ASN A 309 -0.88 -17.44 7.30
N ALA A 310 -0.76 -18.73 7.57
CA ALA A 310 0.09 -19.66 6.82
C ALA A 310 -0.65 -20.37 5.66
N ALA A 311 -1.99 -20.46 5.76
CA ALA A 311 -2.85 -21.07 4.75
C ALA A 311 -3.50 -19.98 3.89
N PRO A 312 -3.68 -20.22 2.57
CA PRO A 312 -4.28 -19.24 1.69
C PRO A 312 -5.74 -19.01 2.07
N PRO A 313 -6.23 -17.75 2.08
CA PRO A 313 -7.62 -17.45 2.39
C PRO A 313 -8.56 -17.96 1.30
N GLY A 314 -9.83 -18.16 1.63
CA GLY A 314 -10.88 -18.56 0.68
C GLY A 314 -10.90 -20.05 0.34
N GLY A 315 -10.05 -20.86 0.99
CA GLY A 315 -10.00 -22.31 0.78
C GLY A 315 -11.24 -23.06 1.30
N THR A 316 -12.01 -22.44 2.19
CA THR A 316 -13.11 -23.10 2.89
C THR A 316 -14.41 -23.11 2.06
N LYS A 317 -14.46 -23.96 1.01
CA LYS A 317 -15.60 -24.07 0.08
C LYS A 317 -16.77 -24.90 0.62
N SER A 318 -16.54 -25.77 1.61
CA SER A 318 -17.50 -26.78 2.07
C SER A 318 -18.19 -26.45 3.40
N LEU A 319 -18.24 -25.17 3.74
CA LEU A 319 -18.98 -24.73 4.92
C LEU A 319 -20.49 -24.93 4.66
N SER A 320 -21.15 -25.68 5.55
CA SER A 320 -22.60 -25.84 5.55
C SER A 320 -23.24 -24.46 5.67
N VAL A 321 -24.42 -24.25 5.07
CA VAL A 321 -25.12 -22.96 5.18
C VAL A 321 -25.37 -22.70 6.67
N PRO A 322 -24.79 -21.65 7.26
CA PRO A 322 -24.99 -21.37 8.68
C PRO A 322 -26.42 -20.93 8.92
N GLU A 323 -27.04 -21.48 9.96
CA GLU A 323 -28.36 -21.05 10.41
C GLU A 323 -28.38 -19.57 10.80
N SER A 324 -27.21 -18.97 11.11
CA SER A 324 -27.08 -17.58 11.50
C SER A 324 -27.14 -16.57 10.34
N LEU A 325 -27.07 -17.02 9.07
CA LEU A 325 -27.01 -16.08 7.93
C LEU A 325 -28.23 -15.15 7.80
N PRO A 326 -29.49 -15.61 8.01
CA PRO A 326 -30.64 -14.73 7.98
C PRO A 326 -30.59 -13.62 9.04
N ASN A 327 -30.14 -13.95 10.26
CA ASN A 327 -29.99 -12.96 11.35
C ASN A 327 -28.90 -11.93 11.01
N ASN A 328 -27.75 -12.40 10.50
CA ASN A 328 -26.68 -11.52 10.03
C ASN A 328 -27.16 -10.59 8.91
N LYS A 329 -28.01 -11.10 8.00
CA LYS A 329 -28.59 -10.30 6.92
C LYS A 329 -29.44 -9.16 7.49
N GLN A 330 -30.33 -9.46 8.43
CA GLN A 330 -31.18 -8.45 9.04
C GLN A 330 -30.34 -7.35 9.70
N GLU A 331 -29.44 -7.72 10.62
CA GLU A 331 -28.59 -6.76 11.35
C GLU A 331 -27.80 -5.84 10.40
N ILE A 332 -27.20 -6.40 9.35
CA ILE A 332 -26.40 -5.60 8.40
C ILE A 332 -27.26 -4.62 7.60
N PHE A 333 -28.47 -5.01 7.19
CA PHE A 333 -29.29 -4.15 6.33
C PHE A 333 -30.21 -3.21 7.11
N THR A 334 -30.46 -3.46 8.40
CA THR A 334 -31.37 -2.63 9.21
C THR A 334 -30.67 -1.86 10.34
N GLU A 335 -29.55 -2.35 10.86
CA GLU A 335 -28.90 -1.80 12.06
C GLU A 335 -27.50 -1.22 11.78
N ASN A 336 -27.01 -1.28 10.54
CA ASN A 336 -25.71 -0.74 10.15
C ASN A 336 -25.85 0.60 9.40
N ASP A 337 -25.75 1.71 10.14
CA ASP A 337 -25.80 3.05 9.57
C ASP A 337 -24.70 3.30 8.53
N THR A 338 -23.50 2.75 8.77
CA THR A 338 -22.36 2.85 7.85
C THR A 338 -22.67 2.23 6.48
N PHE A 339 -23.41 1.12 6.43
CA PHE A 339 -23.84 0.54 5.15
C PHE A 339 -24.74 1.51 4.38
N SER A 340 -25.71 2.11 5.06
CA SER A 340 -26.64 3.06 4.45
C SER A 340 -25.95 4.34 3.96
N GLU A 341 -25.01 4.88 4.74
CA GLU A 341 -24.20 6.04 4.37
C GLU A 341 -23.31 5.76 3.16
N ASN A 342 -22.57 4.65 3.19
CA ASN A 342 -21.71 4.26 2.08
C ASN A 342 -22.50 3.98 0.79
N LEU A 343 -23.72 3.43 0.91
CA LEU A 343 -24.59 3.21 -0.23
C LEU A 343 -25.02 4.54 -0.88
N LYS A 344 -25.44 5.53 -0.08
CA LYS A 344 -25.81 6.87 -0.58
C LYS A 344 -24.65 7.55 -1.32
N VAL A 345 -23.45 7.52 -0.72
CA VAL A 345 -22.24 8.06 -1.36
C VAL A 345 -21.95 7.34 -2.68
N GLY A 346 -22.13 6.01 -2.71
CA GLY A 346 -21.99 5.22 -3.92
C GLY A 346 -23.01 5.57 -5.01
N GLU A 347 -24.27 5.79 -4.65
CA GLU A 347 -25.33 6.21 -5.58
C GLU A 347 -25.05 7.59 -6.19
N GLU A 348 -24.57 8.54 -5.37
CA GLU A 348 -24.17 9.87 -5.82
C GLU A 348 -23.00 9.82 -6.81
N ASP A 349 -21.94 9.06 -6.46
CA ASP A 349 -20.77 8.85 -7.31
C ASP A 349 -21.15 8.19 -8.64
N LEU A 350 -22.01 7.16 -8.61
CA LEU A 350 -22.51 6.51 -9.83
C LEU A 350 -23.35 7.47 -10.69
N SER A 351 -24.18 8.30 -10.07
CA SER A 351 -24.97 9.31 -10.78
C SER A 351 -24.07 10.33 -11.48
N GLU A 352 -23.02 10.79 -10.82
CA GLU A 352 -22.05 11.73 -11.40
C GLU A 352 -21.25 11.10 -12.54
N LYS A 353 -20.79 9.85 -12.37
CA LYS A 353 -20.11 9.08 -13.42
C LYS A 353 -21.03 8.83 -14.61
N GLN A 354 -22.31 8.55 -14.38
CA GLN A 354 -23.28 8.38 -15.46
C GLN A 354 -23.52 9.68 -16.23
N LYS A 355 -23.62 10.83 -15.55
CA LYS A 355 -23.71 12.15 -16.19
C LYS A 355 -22.47 12.46 -17.03
N SER A 356 -21.29 12.17 -16.48
CA SER A 356 -20.02 12.35 -17.19
C SER A 356 -19.94 11.47 -18.44
N LEU A 357 -20.40 10.21 -18.32
CA LEU A 357 -20.48 9.28 -19.46
C LEU A 357 -21.50 9.72 -20.50
N SER A 358 -22.64 10.32 -20.12
CA SER A 358 -23.57 10.88 -21.12
C SER A 358 -22.95 12.05 -21.88
N ILE A 359 -22.25 12.96 -21.19
CA ILE A 359 -21.53 14.06 -21.84
C ILE A 359 -20.48 13.52 -22.83
N LEU A 360 -19.75 12.46 -22.43
CA LEU A 360 -18.77 11.81 -23.30
C LEU A 360 -19.39 11.04 -24.47
N LYS A 361 -20.60 10.48 -24.33
CA LYS A 361 -21.32 9.85 -25.44
C LYS A 361 -21.78 10.87 -26.47
N ASP A 362 -22.16 12.05 -26.01
CA ASP A 362 -22.54 13.17 -26.86
C ASP A 362 -21.29 13.90 -27.40
N PHE A 363 -20.09 13.50 -26.98
CA PHE A 363 -18.82 14.02 -27.45
C PHE A 363 -18.47 13.38 -28.79
N ASP A 364 -18.77 14.10 -29.88
CA ASP A 364 -18.43 13.70 -31.24
C ASP A 364 -16.90 13.83 -31.46
N PHE A 365 -16.21 12.71 -31.29
CA PHE A 365 -14.77 12.62 -31.50
C PHE A 365 -14.37 13.00 -32.94
N ASP A 366 -15.21 12.71 -33.93
CA ASP A 366 -14.90 12.98 -35.33
C ASP A 366 -15.02 14.49 -35.62
N LEU A 367 -16.02 15.17 -35.03
CA LEU A 367 -16.15 16.62 -35.11
C LEU A 367 -14.97 17.34 -34.46
N MET A 368 -14.57 16.94 -33.24
CA MET A 368 -13.44 17.56 -32.53
C MET A 368 -12.09 17.28 -33.21
N GLN A 369 -11.92 16.10 -33.79
CA GLN A 369 -10.74 15.76 -34.58
C GLN A 369 -10.66 16.65 -35.84
N THR A 370 -11.81 16.90 -36.48
CA THR A 370 -11.91 17.81 -37.63
C THR A 370 -11.55 19.25 -37.23
N GLU A 371 -12.13 19.78 -36.16
CA GLU A 371 -11.80 21.12 -35.65
C GLU A 371 -10.32 21.26 -35.26
N LEU A 372 -9.74 20.21 -34.67
CA LEU A 372 -8.32 20.19 -34.31
C LEU A 372 -7.44 20.25 -35.56
N ASP A 373 -7.79 19.51 -36.61
CA ASP A 373 -7.03 19.48 -37.86
C ASP A 373 -7.20 20.78 -38.67
N GLU A 374 -8.39 21.39 -38.67
CA GLU A 374 -8.61 22.74 -39.21
C GLU A 374 -7.79 23.80 -38.46
N SER A 375 -7.78 23.74 -37.12
CA SER A 375 -6.99 24.66 -36.30
C SER A 375 -5.48 24.49 -36.53
N LYS A 376 -4.98 23.26 -36.74
CA LYS A 376 -3.59 23.00 -37.13
C LYS A 376 -3.28 23.57 -38.51
N ALA A 377 -4.16 23.38 -39.49
CA ALA A 377 -3.98 23.92 -40.84
C ALA A 377 -3.89 25.46 -40.81
N LYS A 378 -4.79 26.11 -40.07
CA LYS A 378 -4.79 27.57 -39.89
C LYS A 378 -3.55 28.09 -39.15
N PHE A 379 -3.06 27.31 -38.17
CA PHE A 379 -1.81 27.62 -37.48
C PHE A 379 -0.60 27.57 -38.43
N GLU A 380 -0.48 26.53 -39.25
CA GLU A 380 0.60 26.42 -40.23
C GLU A 380 0.52 27.50 -41.31
N GLU A 381 -0.69 27.88 -41.76
CA GLU A 381 -0.89 29.01 -42.67
C GLU A 381 -0.42 30.33 -42.04
N THR A 382 -0.83 30.60 -40.79
CA THR A 382 -0.40 31.80 -40.04
C THR A 382 1.12 31.83 -39.84
N ARG A 383 1.71 30.67 -39.58
CA ARG A 383 3.16 30.51 -39.43
C ARG A 383 3.87 30.80 -40.75
N ALA A 384 3.39 30.26 -41.87
CA ALA A 384 3.93 30.53 -43.20
C ALA A 384 3.83 32.02 -43.57
N ALA A 385 2.68 32.66 -43.31
CA ALA A 385 2.48 34.09 -43.51
C ALA A 385 3.47 34.94 -42.69
N ARG A 386 3.70 34.58 -41.41
CA ARG A 386 4.71 35.25 -40.56
C ARG A 386 6.14 35.08 -41.09
N TYR A 387 6.49 33.91 -41.62
CA TYR A 387 7.79 33.70 -42.26
C TYR A 387 7.97 34.60 -43.49
N GLN A 388 6.93 34.69 -44.32
CA GLN A 388 6.95 35.55 -45.50
C GLN A 388 7.07 37.03 -45.11
N GLN A 389 6.28 37.50 -44.13
CA GLN A 389 6.35 38.86 -43.60
C GLN A 389 7.76 39.19 -43.06
N LYS A 390 8.39 38.26 -42.31
CA LYS A 390 9.77 38.44 -41.84
C LYS A 390 10.76 38.55 -42.99
N ARG A 391 10.58 37.77 -44.05
CA ARG A 391 11.43 37.83 -45.25
C ARG A 391 11.28 39.16 -45.97
N ASP A 392 10.06 39.67 -46.07
CA ASP A 392 9.77 40.95 -46.72
C ASP A 392 10.28 42.14 -45.89
N ILE A 393 10.16 42.08 -44.55
CA ILE A 393 10.81 43.04 -43.65
C ILE A 393 12.32 43.05 -43.88
N ARG A 394 12.99 41.88 -43.89
CA ARG A 394 14.45 41.81 -44.16
C ARG A 394 14.83 42.43 -45.50
N LYS A 395 14.06 42.18 -46.56
CA LYS A 395 14.28 42.80 -47.87
C LYS A 395 14.10 44.32 -47.82
N ALA A 396 13.06 44.80 -47.15
CA ALA A 396 12.80 46.23 -47.00
C ALA A 396 13.90 46.91 -46.18
N THR A 397 14.34 46.29 -45.08
CA THR A 397 15.47 46.78 -44.27
C THR A 397 16.76 46.83 -45.09
N GLY A 398 17.08 45.80 -45.87
CA GLY A 398 18.23 45.81 -46.77
C GLY A 398 18.17 46.93 -47.81
N LYS A 399 16.99 47.19 -48.42
CA LYS A 399 16.81 48.33 -49.33
C LYS A 399 16.97 49.68 -48.65
N ILE A 400 16.50 49.82 -47.41
CA ILE A 400 16.67 51.06 -46.62
C ILE A 400 18.15 51.28 -46.32
N GLU A 401 18.90 50.23 -45.96
CA GLU A 401 20.34 50.30 -45.76
C GLU A 401 21.08 50.70 -47.05
N GLU A 402 20.73 50.10 -48.20
CA GLU A 402 21.29 50.47 -49.51
C GLU A 402 21.01 51.95 -49.87
N LEU A 403 19.77 52.42 -49.66
CA LEU A 403 19.41 53.82 -49.88
C LEU A 403 20.11 54.77 -48.91
N GLY A 404 20.31 54.35 -47.66
CA GLY A 404 21.08 55.10 -46.66
C GLY A 404 22.55 55.24 -47.06
N VAL A 405 23.17 54.16 -47.54
CA VAL A 405 24.55 54.17 -48.05
C VAL A 405 24.67 55.04 -49.30
N ALA A 406 23.74 54.94 -50.24
CA ALA A 406 23.72 55.77 -51.45
C ALA A 406 23.51 57.26 -51.12
N GLY A 407 22.60 57.56 -50.19
CA GLY A 407 22.36 58.93 -49.70
C GLY A 407 23.58 59.52 -49.00
N MET A 408 24.26 58.73 -48.16
CA MET A 408 25.52 59.14 -47.52
C MET A 408 26.65 59.38 -48.52
N ALA A 409 26.74 58.57 -49.58
CA ALA A 409 27.70 58.78 -50.66
C ALA A 409 27.45 60.11 -51.39
N MET A 410 26.19 60.44 -51.68
CA MET A 410 25.82 61.72 -52.30
C MET A 410 26.12 62.93 -51.41
N ILE A 411 25.85 62.83 -50.10
CA ILE A 411 26.18 63.89 -49.13
C ILE A 411 27.70 64.08 -49.05
N THR A 412 28.46 62.98 -49.01
CA THR A 412 29.93 63.04 -48.98
C THR A 412 30.49 63.71 -50.24
N GLU A 413 29.93 63.39 -51.40
CA GLU A 413 30.33 64.03 -52.65
C GLU A 413 29.98 65.53 -52.66
N ALA A 414 28.78 65.90 -52.21
CA ALA A 414 28.36 67.30 -52.09
C ALA A 414 29.25 68.10 -51.13
N SER A 415 29.57 67.53 -49.96
CA SER A 415 30.50 68.12 -48.99
C SER A 415 31.89 68.32 -49.61
N SER A 416 32.41 67.34 -50.36
CA SER A 416 33.69 67.49 -51.08
C SER A 416 33.68 68.61 -52.12
N ARG A 417 32.51 68.90 -52.73
CA ARG A 417 32.36 69.99 -53.70
C ARG A 417 32.33 71.34 -52.99
N ILE A 418 31.65 71.44 -51.85
CA ILE A 418 31.62 72.65 -51.02
C ILE A 418 33.03 72.96 -50.51
N GLU A 419 33.73 71.95 -50.01
CA GLU A 419 35.09 72.09 -49.49
C GLU A 419 36.08 72.55 -50.57
N ARG A 420 36.00 71.99 -51.78
CA ARG A 420 36.75 72.48 -52.95
C ARG A 420 36.42 73.93 -53.30
N ARG A 421 35.16 74.32 -53.18
CA ARG A 421 34.70 75.70 -53.46
C ARG A 421 35.20 76.69 -52.41
N ASN A 422 35.24 76.28 -51.14
CA ASN A 422 35.81 77.07 -50.05
C ASN A 422 37.33 77.21 -50.22
N GLN A 423 38.05 76.12 -50.50
CA GLN A 423 39.49 76.18 -50.81
C GLN A 423 39.80 77.08 -52.00
N PHE A 424 38.93 77.10 -53.02
CA PHE A 424 39.05 78.03 -54.13
C PHE A 424 38.82 79.48 -53.68
N GLY A 425 37.80 79.72 -52.87
CA GLY A 425 37.52 81.04 -52.26
C GLY A 425 38.67 81.55 -51.39
N ASP A 426 39.27 80.69 -50.56
CA ASP A 426 40.41 81.04 -49.71
C ASP A 426 41.64 81.38 -50.54
N LYS A 427 41.92 80.59 -51.60
CA LYS A 427 42.99 80.91 -52.56
C LYS A 427 42.74 82.21 -53.32
N LEU A 428 41.48 82.50 -53.67
CA LEU A 428 41.10 83.74 -54.33
C LEU A 428 41.27 84.94 -53.40
N ASN A 429 40.87 84.81 -52.13
CA ASN A 429 41.04 85.84 -51.11
C ASN A 429 42.52 86.08 -50.76
N ASP A 430 43.33 85.03 -50.66
CA ASP A 430 44.79 85.14 -50.47
C ASP A 430 45.44 85.85 -51.67
N TRP A 431 45.00 85.55 -52.90
CA TRP A 431 45.45 86.24 -54.11
C TRP A 431 45.04 87.72 -54.12
N LEU A 432 43.81 88.06 -53.73
CA LEU A 432 43.34 89.44 -53.61
C LEU A 432 44.10 90.22 -52.53
N ASN A 433 44.32 89.62 -51.36
CA ASN A 433 45.05 90.25 -50.26
C ASN A 433 46.54 90.48 -50.59
N LYS A 434 47.16 89.64 -51.43
CA LYS A 434 48.52 89.84 -51.93
C LYS A 434 48.63 90.91 -53.02
N THR A 435 47.52 91.30 -53.65
CA THR A 435 47.50 92.26 -54.77
C THR A 435 46.90 93.61 -54.40
N THR A 436 46.44 93.78 -53.15
CA THR A 436 45.97 95.07 -52.65
C THR A 436 47.17 95.87 -52.13
N PRO A 437 47.47 97.06 -52.67
CA PRO A 437 48.57 97.89 -52.20
C PRO A 437 48.32 98.37 -50.77
N ALA A 438 49.33 98.28 -49.90
CA ALA A 438 49.35 99.04 -48.66
C ALA A 438 49.62 100.52 -49.00
N ASP A 439 48.77 101.41 -48.49
CA ASP A 439 49.00 102.87 -48.54
C ASP A 439 50.34 103.26 -47.91
#